data_AF-A0A535GJH7-F1
#
_entry.id   AF-A0A535GJH7-F1
#
_cell.length_a   1.000
_cell.length_b   1.000
_cell.length_c   1.000
_cell.angle_alpha   90.00
_cell.angle_beta   90.00
_cell.angle_gamma   90.00
#
_symmetry.space_group_name_H-M   'P 1'
#
loop_
_entity.id
_entity.type
_entity.pdbx_description
1 polymer ?
#
loop_
_entity_poly.entity_id
_entity_poly.type
_entity_poly.pdbx_seq_one_letter_code
_entity_poly.pdbx_strand_id
1 'polypeptide(L)'
;ACTGQNITYKRNANYWQKGLPYVDEVHYPAFLDNDPANAFLAAGNAQWGGQFIPNIDTYYVAKDPKNNHYWFPPINNINIWFNTTMAPLDNKAVRQAFAYGIDRAAVSQKGEFGYEPPGNQTGVLSPTFDSWIDKGQADKYGYKFDVNKAQSLLQGAATSPAIPTGSPRCRSCRTT
;
A
#
# COMPACT_ATOMS: atom_id res chain seq x y z
N ALA A 1 24.97 -17.48 12.59
CA ALA A 1 24.99 -18.05 11.22
C ALA A 1 23.63 -17.76 10.61
N CYS A 2 23.56 -17.40 9.31
CA CYS A 2 22.28 -17.12 8.67
C CYS A 2 21.47 -18.42 8.52
N THR A 3 20.21 -18.39 8.93
CA THR A 3 19.25 -19.47 8.73
C THR A 3 17.98 -18.90 8.10
N GLY A 4 17.07 -19.76 7.63
CA GLY A 4 15.75 -19.31 7.19
C GLY A 4 14.91 -18.64 8.29
N GLN A 5 15.30 -18.79 9.56
CA GLN A 5 14.61 -18.21 10.73
C GLN A 5 15.25 -16.90 11.18
N ASN A 6 16.52 -16.64 10.83
CA ASN A 6 17.21 -15.41 11.21
C ASN A 6 18.36 -15.10 10.24
N ILE A 7 18.32 -13.91 9.64
CA ILE A 7 19.44 -13.39 8.85
C ILE A 7 20.34 -12.59 9.79
N THR A 8 21.61 -12.96 9.85
CA THR A 8 22.59 -12.34 10.74
C THR A 8 23.57 -11.50 9.94
N TYR A 9 23.63 -10.19 10.22
CA TYR A 9 24.61 -9.29 9.65
C TYR A 9 25.69 -8.98 10.67
N LYS A 10 26.96 -9.18 10.32
CA LYS A 10 28.11 -8.85 11.17
C LYS A 10 28.79 -7.58 10.69
N ARG A 11 29.37 -6.83 11.63
CA ARG A 11 30.21 -5.67 11.36
C ARG A 11 31.28 -6.00 10.31
N ASN A 12 31.37 -5.17 9.28
CA ASN A 12 32.47 -5.24 8.33
C ASN A 12 33.71 -4.55 8.92
N ALA A 13 34.73 -5.33 9.29
CA ALA A 13 35.99 -4.79 9.81
C ALA A 13 36.75 -3.90 8.81
N ASN A 14 36.46 -4.06 7.51
CA ASN A 14 37.06 -3.28 6.41
C ASN A 14 36.13 -2.16 5.93
N TYR A 15 35.16 -1.72 6.75
CA TYR A 15 34.28 -0.62 6.37
C TYR A 15 35.09 0.67 6.17
N TRP A 16 34.78 1.38 5.08
CA TRP A 16 35.58 2.51 4.61
C TRP A 16 35.48 3.73 5.54
N GLN A 17 34.34 3.94 6.20
CA GLN A 17 34.19 4.97 7.22
C GLN A 17 34.74 4.46 8.55
N LYS A 18 35.85 5.05 8.99
CA LYS A 18 36.48 4.71 10.27
C LYS A 18 35.52 4.97 11.44
N GLY A 19 35.47 4.02 12.37
CA GLY A 19 34.62 4.08 13.55
C GLY A 19 33.17 3.61 13.35
N LEU A 20 32.78 3.22 12.13
CA LEU A 20 31.44 2.73 11.80
C LEU A 20 31.44 1.29 11.27
N PRO A 21 30.28 0.58 11.33
CA PRO A 21 29.05 0.91 12.06
C PRO A 21 29.26 0.91 13.60
N TYR A 22 28.29 1.38 14.40
CA TYR A 22 28.44 1.34 15.87
C TYR A 22 28.13 -0.03 16.49
N VAL A 23 27.30 -0.83 15.81
CA VAL A 23 26.87 -2.15 16.27
C VAL A 23 27.74 -3.26 15.70
N ASP A 24 27.89 -4.35 16.46
CA ASP A 24 28.71 -5.50 16.06
C ASP A 24 27.92 -6.52 15.23
N GLU A 25 26.64 -6.69 15.54
CA GLU A 25 25.77 -7.67 14.90
C GLU A 25 24.34 -7.13 14.84
N VAL A 26 23.63 -7.44 13.74
CA VAL A 26 22.20 -7.22 13.60
C VAL A 26 21.55 -8.56 13.30
N HIS A 27 20.59 -8.93 14.14
CA HIS A 27 19.73 -10.09 13.90
C HIS A 27 18.44 -9.62 13.25
N TYR A 28 18.07 -10.26 12.14
CA TYR A 28 16.86 -10.00 11.40
C TYR A 28 15.99 -11.28 11.42
N PRO A 29 15.22 -11.50 12.49
CA PRO A 29 14.34 -12.66 12.59
C PRO A 29 13.28 -12.64 11.50
N ALA A 30 13.06 -13.79 10.88
CA ALA A 30 12.06 -13.94 9.82
C ALA A 30 10.71 -14.33 10.44
N PHE A 31 9.67 -13.57 10.11
CA PHE A 31 8.29 -13.88 10.45
C PHE A 31 7.47 -13.98 9.16
N LEU A 32 6.54 -14.92 9.12
CA LEU A 32 5.64 -15.09 7.96
C LEU A 32 4.38 -14.21 8.07
N ASP A 33 4.09 -13.71 9.28
CA ASP A 33 2.90 -12.92 9.59
C ASP A 33 3.23 -11.83 10.63
N ASN A 34 2.39 -10.79 10.69
CA ASN A 34 2.59 -9.66 11.59
C ASN A 34 2.38 -10.02 13.07
N ASP A 35 1.42 -10.90 13.39
CA ASP A 35 1.08 -11.23 14.79
C ASP A 35 2.27 -11.78 15.61
N PRO A 36 3.02 -12.81 15.16
CA PRO A 36 4.19 -13.28 15.89
C PRO A 36 5.31 -12.23 15.94
N ALA A 37 5.48 -11.41 14.89
CA ALA A 37 6.46 -10.32 14.88
C ALA A 37 6.12 -9.24 15.93
N ASN A 38 4.83 -8.90 16.03
CA ASN A 38 4.30 -7.92 16.98
C ASN A 38 4.48 -8.39 18.43
N ALA A 39 4.19 -9.67 18.71
CA ALA A 39 4.43 -10.25 20.02
C ALA A 39 5.92 -10.24 20.39
N PHE A 40 6.80 -10.57 19.42
CA PHE A 40 8.25 -10.58 19.62
C PHE A 40 8.80 -9.18 19.93
N LEU A 41 8.37 -8.16 19.17
CA LEU A 41 8.72 -6.76 19.42
C LEU A 41 8.19 -6.29 20.78
N ALA A 42 6.92 -6.55 21.08
CA ALA A 42 6.30 -6.08 22.31
C ALA A 42 6.81 -6.78 23.58
N ALA A 43 7.42 -7.96 23.44
CA ALA A 43 8.15 -8.65 24.51
C ALA A 43 9.58 -8.09 24.73
N GLY A 44 10.03 -7.13 23.91
CA GLY A 44 11.36 -6.54 23.98
C GLY A 44 12.46 -7.38 23.31
N ASN A 45 12.09 -8.46 22.60
CA ASN A 45 13.05 -9.32 21.93
C ASN A 45 13.61 -8.69 20.63
N ALA A 46 12.93 -7.67 20.09
CA ALA A 46 13.42 -6.81 19.02
C ALA A 46 13.43 -5.35 19.49
N GLN A 47 14.37 -4.56 18.94
CA GLN A 47 14.50 -3.14 19.24
C GLN A 47 13.85 -2.26 18.16
N TRP A 48 13.50 -2.84 17.01
CA TRP A 48 12.89 -2.14 15.88
C TRP A 48 12.03 -3.11 15.07
N GLY A 49 10.96 -2.60 14.46
CA GLY A 49 10.06 -3.36 13.58
C GLY A 49 9.53 -2.48 12.45
N GLY A 50 9.21 -3.10 11.32
CA GLY A 50 8.66 -2.44 10.13
C GLY A 50 7.31 -3.00 9.69
N GLN A 51 6.76 -3.95 10.46
CA GLN A 51 5.48 -4.57 10.19
C GLN A 51 4.31 -3.69 10.64
N PHE A 52 3.13 -3.94 10.08
CA PHE A 52 1.91 -3.27 10.51
C PHE A 52 1.48 -3.72 11.92
N ILE A 53 1.08 -2.76 12.74
CA ILE A 53 0.59 -2.98 14.12
C ILE A 53 -0.78 -2.32 14.30
N PRO A 54 -1.88 -3.07 14.45
CA PRO A 54 -3.18 -2.49 14.73
C PRO A 54 -3.20 -1.83 16.11
N ASN A 55 -3.82 -0.66 16.23
CA ASN A 55 -3.86 0.15 17.46
C ASN A 55 -2.48 0.34 18.14
N ILE A 56 -1.46 0.76 17.40
CA ILE A 56 -0.04 0.81 17.79
C ILE A 56 0.19 1.63 19.06
N ASP A 57 -0.60 2.67 19.29
CA ASP A 57 -0.57 3.47 20.52
C ASP A 57 -0.80 2.58 21.75
N THR A 58 -1.87 1.78 21.74
CA THR A 58 -2.21 0.91 22.85
C THR A 58 -1.35 -0.37 22.90
N TYR A 59 -0.99 -0.90 21.73
CA TYR A 59 -0.31 -2.20 21.64
C TYR A 59 1.19 -2.10 21.94
N TYR A 60 1.82 -0.98 21.56
CA TYR A 60 3.28 -0.79 21.63
C TYR A 60 3.68 0.45 22.44
N VAL A 61 3.20 1.64 22.08
CA VAL A 61 3.65 2.91 22.71
C VAL A 61 3.30 2.95 24.20
N ALA A 62 2.06 2.62 24.57
CA ALA A 62 1.58 2.66 25.95
C ALA A 62 2.34 1.72 26.91
N LYS A 63 3.06 0.72 26.38
CA LYS A 63 3.87 -0.20 27.20
C LYS A 63 5.14 0.44 27.73
N ASP A 64 5.69 1.40 26.98
CA ASP A 64 6.81 2.23 27.43
C ASP A 64 6.78 3.57 26.69
N PRO A 65 5.95 4.53 27.12
CA PRO A 65 5.77 5.81 26.41
C PRO A 65 7.04 6.67 26.32
N LYS A 66 8.06 6.35 27.14
CA LYS A 66 9.32 7.08 27.13
C LYS A 66 10.20 6.61 25.97
N ASN A 67 10.20 5.31 25.66
CA ASN A 67 11.14 4.70 24.72
C ASN A 67 10.47 4.15 23.45
N ASN A 68 9.22 3.70 23.52
CA ASN A 68 8.50 3.16 22.38
C ASN A 68 7.83 4.29 21.60
N HIS A 69 8.27 4.47 20.36
CA HIS A 69 7.74 5.45 19.43
C HIS A 69 7.55 4.80 18.07
N TYR A 70 6.74 5.44 17.23
CA TYR A 70 6.58 5.00 15.85
C TYR A 70 6.56 6.20 14.92
N TRP A 71 6.92 5.95 13.67
CA TRP A 71 6.82 6.91 12.59
C TRP A 71 6.63 6.14 11.29
N PHE A 72 5.64 6.56 10.51
CA PHE A 72 5.37 6.00 9.18
C PHE A 72 5.88 6.98 8.12
N PRO A 73 7.03 6.71 7.49
CA PRO A 73 7.54 7.58 6.46
C PRO A 73 6.69 7.47 5.18
N PRO A 74 6.36 8.59 4.51
CA PRO A 74 5.69 8.57 3.22
C PRO A 74 6.65 8.07 2.13
N ILE A 75 6.71 6.74 1.92
CA ILE A 75 7.64 6.07 0.99
C ILE A 75 6.95 5.41 -0.21
N ASN A 76 5.65 5.17 -0.15
CA ASN A 76 4.89 4.52 -1.21
C ASN A 76 3.42 5.00 -1.25
N ASN A 77 2.74 4.66 -2.35
CA ASN A 77 1.31 4.85 -2.49
C ASN A 77 0.63 3.48 -2.64
N ILE A 78 -0.48 3.28 -1.96
CA ILE A 78 -1.38 2.15 -2.20
C ILE A 78 -2.33 2.50 -3.34
N ASN A 79 -2.32 1.71 -4.41
CA ASN A 79 -3.01 2.03 -5.66
C ASN A 79 -3.76 0.83 -6.23
N ILE A 80 -4.84 1.12 -6.96
CA ILE A 80 -5.49 0.16 -7.84
C ILE A 80 -5.10 0.48 -9.27
N TRP A 81 -4.51 -0.50 -9.96
CA TRP A 81 -4.17 -0.42 -11.37
C TRP A 81 -5.13 -1.28 -12.19
N PHE A 82 -5.67 -0.71 -13.26
CA PHE A 82 -6.58 -1.43 -14.15
C PHE A 82 -5.83 -1.93 -15.38
N ASN A 83 -6.05 -3.19 -15.77
CA ASN A 83 -5.68 -3.62 -17.10
C ASN A 83 -6.67 -3.05 -18.12
N THR A 84 -6.30 -1.96 -18.79
CA THR A 84 -7.17 -1.21 -19.70
C THR A 84 -7.37 -1.85 -21.07
N THR A 85 -6.87 -3.08 -21.27
CA THR A 85 -7.08 -3.85 -22.51
C THR A 85 -8.11 -4.97 -22.32
N MET A 86 -8.57 -5.21 -21.09
CA MET A 86 -9.52 -6.26 -20.76
C MET A 86 -10.88 -5.68 -20.40
N ALA A 87 -11.93 -6.18 -21.05
CA ALA A 87 -13.30 -5.86 -20.66
C ALA A 87 -13.60 -6.34 -19.22
N PRO A 88 -14.37 -5.57 -18.41
CA PRO A 88 -14.96 -4.25 -18.73
C PRO A 88 -14.04 -3.06 -18.36
N LEU A 89 -12.79 -3.31 -17.98
CA LEU A 89 -11.84 -2.29 -17.51
C LEU A 89 -11.21 -1.47 -18.63
N ASP A 90 -11.36 -1.89 -19.88
CA ASP A 90 -11.06 -1.12 -21.10
C ASP A 90 -11.96 0.12 -21.24
N ASN A 91 -13.20 0.05 -20.76
CA ASN A 91 -14.13 1.16 -20.73
C ASN A 91 -13.75 2.21 -19.66
N LYS A 92 -13.49 3.45 -20.10
CA LYS A 92 -13.15 4.58 -19.21
C LYS A 92 -14.23 4.84 -18.16
N ALA A 93 -15.51 4.74 -18.50
CA ALA A 93 -16.61 5.01 -17.58
C ALA A 93 -16.60 4.03 -16.39
N VAL A 94 -16.24 2.76 -16.64
CA VAL A 94 -16.09 1.75 -15.58
C VAL A 94 -14.97 2.14 -14.62
N ARG A 95 -13.80 2.55 -15.13
CA ARG A 95 -12.68 3.01 -14.29
C ARG A 95 -13.02 4.29 -13.51
N GLN A 96 -13.77 5.20 -14.11
CA GLN A 96 -14.28 6.39 -13.42
C GLN A 96 -15.28 6.03 -12.31
N ALA A 97 -16.11 5.00 -12.52
CA ALA A 97 -17.02 4.51 -11.49
C ALA A 97 -16.25 4.00 -10.26
N PHE A 98 -15.14 3.26 -10.44
CA PHE A 98 -14.25 2.91 -9.33
C PHE A 98 -13.71 4.14 -8.60
N ALA A 99 -13.29 5.17 -9.34
CA ALA A 99 -12.74 6.39 -8.74
C ALA A 99 -13.74 7.16 -7.86
N TYR A 100 -15.04 7.12 -8.22
CA TYR A 100 -16.15 7.67 -7.42
C TYR A 100 -16.65 6.70 -6.33
N GLY A 101 -16.57 5.39 -6.56
CA GLY A 101 -17.13 4.37 -5.67
C GLY A 101 -16.25 4.01 -4.47
N ILE A 102 -15.00 4.48 -4.43
CA ILE A 102 -14.06 4.21 -3.34
C ILE A 102 -14.00 5.42 -2.39
N ASP A 103 -14.44 5.21 -1.16
CA ASP A 103 -14.20 6.14 -0.05
C ASP A 103 -12.77 5.94 0.46
N ARG A 104 -11.84 6.74 -0.07
CA ARG A 104 -10.41 6.66 0.29
C ARG A 104 -10.15 6.97 1.77
N ALA A 105 -10.99 7.81 2.39
CA ALA A 105 -10.88 8.11 3.82
C ALA A 105 -11.31 6.90 4.65
N ALA A 106 -12.42 6.25 4.30
CA ALA A 106 -12.82 5.01 4.95
C ALA A 106 -11.80 3.88 4.75
N VAL A 107 -11.14 3.79 3.59
CA VAL A 107 -10.07 2.81 3.35
C VAL A 107 -8.90 3.05 4.29
N SER A 108 -8.38 4.29 4.38
CA SER A 108 -7.28 4.64 5.30
C SER A 108 -7.67 4.34 6.76
N GLN A 109 -8.87 4.75 7.19
CA GLN A 109 -9.30 4.57 8.57
C GLN A 109 -9.55 3.10 8.95
N LYS A 110 -10.20 2.33 8.07
CA LYS A 110 -10.57 0.93 8.39
C LYS A 110 -9.47 -0.07 8.06
N GLY A 111 -8.70 0.18 7.00
CA GLY A 111 -7.62 -0.70 6.55
C GLY A 111 -6.32 -0.47 7.30
N GLU A 112 -5.98 0.79 7.57
CA GLU A 112 -4.67 1.20 8.08
C GLU A 112 -4.76 2.01 9.39
N PHE A 113 -5.91 1.98 10.07
CA PHE A 113 -6.14 2.67 11.35
C PHE A 113 -5.85 4.19 11.29
N GLY A 114 -5.92 4.77 10.08
CA GLY A 114 -5.62 6.17 9.84
C GLY A 114 -4.14 6.54 9.93
N TYR A 115 -3.23 5.57 9.96
CA TYR A 115 -1.79 5.82 10.02
C TYR A 115 -1.24 6.49 8.76
N GLU A 116 -1.80 6.13 7.61
CA GLU A 116 -1.49 6.76 6.33
C GLU A 116 -2.65 7.64 5.85
N PRO A 117 -2.36 8.79 5.22
CA PRO A 117 -3.40 9.63 4.64
C PRO A 117 -4.08 8.92 3.46
N PRO A 118 -5.31 9.33 3.10
CA PRO A 118 -5.98 8.80 1.92
C PRO A 118 -5.14 9.02 0.65
N GLY A 119 -5.04 8.00 -0.19
CA GLY A 119 -4.33 8.11 -1.47
C GLY A 119 -4.89 9.20 -2.39
N ASN A 120 -4.02 9.80 -3.20
CA ASN A 120 -4.40 10.80 -4.20
C ASN A 120 -4.35 10.22 -5.62
N GLN A 121 -5.07 10.84 -6.56
CA GLN A 121 -5.17 10.31 -7.92
C GLN A 121 -4.00 10.66 -8.84
N THR A 122 -3.15 11.59 -8.43
CA THR A 122 -2.00 11.98 -9.24
C THR A 122 -0.94 10.88 -9.26
N GLY A 123 -1.01 9.94 -8.29
CA GLY A 123 0.00 8.90 -8.10
C GLY A 123 1.32 9.44 -7.53
N VAL A 124 1.41 10.76 -7.30
CA VAL A 124 2.55 11.41 -6.64
C VAL A 124 2.48 11.12 -5.15
N LEU A 125 3.64 10.85 -4.55
CA LEU A 125 3.74 10.53 -3.12
C LEU A 125 3.73 11.81 -2.30
N SER A 126 2.61 12.08 -1.65
CA SER A 126 2.43 13.23 -0.75
C SER A 126 2.82 12.85 0.68
N PRO A 127 3.37 13.79 1.48
CA PRO A 127 3.75 15.16 1.12
C PRO A 127 5.13 15.27 0.44
N THR A 128 5.89 14.17 0.36
CA THR A 128 7.30 14.16 -0.07
C THR A 128 7.54 14.84 -1.42
N PHE A 129 6.64 14.65 -2.38
CA PHE A 129 6.77 15.16 -3.74
C PHE A 129 5.62 16.07 -4.18
N ASP A 130 4.97 16.77 -3.24
CA ASP A 130 3.85 17.67 -3.56
C ASP A 130 4.20 18.76 -4.59
N SER A 131 5.47 19.13 -4.70
CA SER A 131 5.96 20.07 -5.71
C SER A 131 5.83 19.55 -7.15
N TRP A 132 5.62 18.25 -7.35
CA TRP A 132 5.41 17.64 -8.67
C TRP A 132 3.93 17.66 -9.09
N ILE A 133 3.03 18.07 -8.19
CA ILE A 133 1.59 18.12 -8.47
C ILE A 133 1.24 19.46 -9.13
N ASP A 134 0.81 19.40 -10.39
CA ASP A 134 0.06 20.51 -10.99
C ASP A 134 -1.35 20.54 -10.39
N LYS A 135 -1.53 21.40 -9.38
CA LYS A 135 -2.79 21.57 -8.66
C LYS A 135 -3.94 21.97 -9.58
N GLY A 136 -3.68 22.83 -10.58
CA GLY A 136 -4.70 23.27 -11.52
C GLY A 136 -5.22 22.15 -12.43
N GLN A 137 -4.38 21.16 -12.75
CA GLN A 137 -4.83 19.95 -13.45
C GLN A 137 -5.49 18.94 -12.51
N ALA A 138 -4.92 18.73 -11.32
CA ALA A 138 -5.46 17.80 -10.33
C ALA A 138 -6.89 18.16 -9.93
N ASP A 139 -7.17 19.44 -9.70
CA ASP A 139 -8.49 19.92 -9.26
C ASP A 139 -9.60 19.67 -10.30
N LYS A 140 -9.26 19.64 -11.60
CA LYS A 140 -10.22 19.30 -12.68
C LYS A 140 -10.71 17.86 -12.60
N TYR A 141 -9.91 16.98 -11.99
CA TYR A 141 -10.15 15.55 -11.89
C TYR A 141 -10.25 15.10 -10.43
N GLY A 142 -10.70 15.96 -9.51
CA GLY A 142 -10.90 15.58 -8.11
C GLY A 142 -12.11 14.68 -7.88
N TYR A 143 -12.06 13.39 -8.27
CA TYR A 143 -13.17 12.45 -8.01
C TYR A 143 -13.34 12.25 -6.51
N LYS A 144 -14.45 12.77 -5.99
CA LYS A 144 -14.90 12.58 -4.61
C LYS A 144 -15.70 11.29 -4.50
N PHE A 145 -15.82 10.75 -3.29
CA PHE A 145 -16.67 9.60 -3.06
C PHE A 145 -18.14 9.95 -3.35
N ASP A 146 -18.75 9.24 -4.31
CA ASP A 146 -20.13 9.41 -4.75
C ASP A 146 -20.65 8.09 -5.36
N VAL A 147 -21.37 7.32 -4.55
CA VAL A 147 -21.93 6.02 -4.97
C VAL A 147 -22.96 6.18 -6.09
N ASN A 148 -23.77 7.23 -6.07
CA ASN A 148 -24.81 7.46 -7.08
C ASN A 148 -24.16 7.77 -8.43
N LYS A 149 -23.10 8.58 -8.44
CA LYS A 149 -22.33 8.86 -9.65
C LYS A 149 -21.67 7.60 -10.19
N ALA A 150 -21.08 6.78 -9.32
CA ALA A 150 -20.50 5.50 -9.71
C ALA A 150 -21.53 4.57 -10.36
N GLN A 151 -22.72 4.42 -9.75
CA GLN A 151 -23.81 3.61 -10.29
C GLN A 151 -24.29 4.12 -11.66
N SER A 152 -24.49 5.44 -11.79
CA SER A 152 -24.88 6.07 -13.06
C SER A 152 -23.86 5.80 -14.17
N LEU A 153 -22.56 5.89 -13.86
CA LEU A 153 -21.50 5.57 -14.82
C LEU A 153 -21.52 4.10 -15.26
N LEU A 154 -21.75 3.17 -14.32
CA LEU A 154 -21.85 1.74 -14.63
C LEU A 154 -23.08 1.41 -15.49
N GLN A 155 -24.23 2.02 -15.20
CA GLN A 155 -25.45 1.84 -15.99
C GLN A 155 -25.25 2.32 -17.43
N GLY A 156 -24.68 3.52 -17.62
CA GLY A 156 -24.37 4.04 -18.96
C GLY A 156 -23.34 3.19 -19.71
N ALA A 157 -22.35 2.64 -19.01
CA ALA A 157 -21.37 1.72 -19.58
C ALA A 157 -22.00 0.39 -20.01
N ALA A 158 -22.95 -0.14 -19.25
CA ALA A 158 -23.65 -1.39 -19.57
C ALA A 158 -24.55 -1.28 -20.82
N THR A 159 -25.06 -0.08 -21.10
CA THR A 159 -25.85 0.19 -22.31
C THR A 159 -25.01 0.53 -23.54
N SER A 160 -23.69 0.72 -23.37
CA SER A 160 -22.78 1.00 -24.48
C SER A 160 -22.41 -0.31 -25.19
N PRO A 161 -22.48 -0.38 -26.54
CA PRO A 161 -22.08 -1.59 -27.26
C PRO A 161 -20.64 -1.94 -26.91
N ALA A 162 -20.40 -3.22 -26.58
CA ALA A 162 -19.07 -3.70 -26.23
C ALA A 162 -18.08 -3.30 -27.33
N ILE A 163 -16.97 -2.66 -26.95
CA ILE A 163 -15.86 -2.44 -27.87
C ILE A 163 -15.47 -3.83 -28.39
N PRO A 164 -15.37 -4.04 -29.72
CA PRO A 164 -14.99 -5.34 -30.25
C PRO A 164 -13.59 -5.66 -29.73
N THR A 165 -13.50 -6.50 -28.71
CA THR A 165 -12.23 -7.03 -28.27
C THR A 165 -11.77 -7.96 -29.39
N GLY A 166 -10.83 -7.48 -30.19
CA GLY A 166 -10.12 -8.25 -31.21
C GLY A 166 -9.20 -9.31 -30.58
N SER A 167 -9.67 -10.03 -29.56
CA SER A 167 -9.00 -11.19 -29.01
C SER A 167 -9.70 -12.43 -29.57
N PRO A 168 -8.97 -13.32 -30.27
CA PRO A 168 -9.58 -14.53 -30.81
C PRO A 168 -10.11 -15.32 -29.62
N ARG A 169 -11.45 -15.41 -29.51
CA ARG A 169 -12.10 -16.37 -28.62
C ARG A 169 -11.44 -17.71 -28.89
N CYS A 170 -10.76 -18.27 -27.90
CA CYS A 170 -10.19 -19.60 -27.97
C CYS A 170 -11.34 -20.59 -28.17
N ARG A 171 -11.61 -20.89 -29.45
CA ARG A 171 -12.61 -21.85 -29.90
C ARG A 171 -12.00 -23.25 -29.85
N SER A 172 -11.65 -23.73 -28.66
CA SER A 172 -11.52 -25.18 -28.43
C SER A 172 -11.55 -25.52 -26.95
N CYS A 173 -12.75 -25.54 -26.39
CA CYS A 173 -13.09 -26.56 -25.39
C CYS A 173 -14.21 -27.39 -26.00
N ARG A 174 -13.84 -28.29 -26.91
CA ARG A 174 -14.64 -29.45 -27.26
C ARG A 174 -13.84 -30.64 -26.78
N THR A 175 -14.17 -31.08 -25.58
CA THR A 175 -13.71 -32.32 -24.96
C THR A 175 -14.04 -33.50 -25.87
N THR A 176 -13.02 -34.27 -26.23
CA THR A 176 -13.14 -35.73 -26.40
C THR A 176 -12.89 -36.38 -25.05
#